data_AF-A0A1Q5HFE1-F1
#
_entry.id   AF-A0A1Q5HFE1-F1
#
_cell.length_a   1.000
_cell.length_b   1.000
_cell.length_c   1.000
_cell.angle_alpha   90.00
_cell.angle_beta   90.00
_cell.angle_gamma   90.00
#
_symmetry.space_group_name_H-M   'P 1'
#
loop_
_entity.id
_entity.type
_entity.pdbx_description
1 polymer ?
#
loop_
_entity_poly.entity_id
_entity_poly.type
_entity_poly.pdbx_seq_one_letter_code
_entity_poly.pdbx_strand_id
1 'polypeptide(L)'
;MPSEQREQWVRMARAALIIAAMRRSLLTYGELGQAIGMAGVDLRNQMRHVLAQVAEECIAAGEPSLPALVVNATTGQPGAGWIDGAVRWHAEVQKLFRHWNSPR
;
A
#
# COMPACT_ATOMS: atom_id res chain seq x y z
N MET A 1 -20.64 -3.32 -2.87
CA MET A 1 -20.04 -2.16 -2.19
C MET A 1 -20.27 -0.94 -3.05
N PRO A 2 -20.80 0.17 -2.51
CA PRO A 2 -20.88 1.43 -3.23
C PRO A 2 -19.49 1.85 -3.72
N SER A 3 -19.39 2.39 -4.93
CA SER A 3 -18.12 2.87 -5.51
C SER A 3 -17.43 3.90 -4.62
N GLU A 4 -18.21 4.80 -4.01
CA GLU A 4 -17.72 5.89 -3.15
C GLU A 4 -16.96 5.39 -1.91
N GLN A 5 -17.41 4.29 -1.29
CA GLN A 5 -16.74 3.73 -0.11
C GLN A 5 -15.36 3.18 -0.46
N ARG A 6 -15.24 2.54 -1.64
CA ARG A 6 -13.96 2.02 -2.13
C ARG A 6 -13.01 3.16 -2.46
N GLU A 7 -13.48 4.19 -3.14
CA GLU A 7 -12.68 5.39 -3.44
C GLU A 7 -12.19 6.08 -2.16
N GLN A 8 -13.03 6.17 -1.12
CA GLN A 8 -12.61 6.68 0.18
C GLN A 8 -11.48 5.83 0.78
N TRP A 9 -11.62 4.51 0.77
CA TRP A 9 -10.56 3.61 1.25
C TRP A 9 -9.27 3.75 0.45
N VAL A 10 -9.34 3.93 -0.87
CA VAL A 10 -8.16 4.16 -1.73
C VAL A 10 -7.45 5.45 -1.34
N ARG A 11 -8.18 6.56 -1.21
CA ARG A 11 -7.61 7.85 -0.78
C ARG A 11 -6.94 7.75 0.60
N MET A 12 -7.62 7.11 1.55
CA MET A 12 -7.09 6.94 2.91
C MET A 12 -5.86 6.00 2.93
N ALA A 13 -5.91 4.90 2.18
CA ALA A 13 -4.79 3.95 2.09
C ALA A 13 -3.57 4.62 1.48
N ARG A 14 -3.74 5.38 0.39
CA ARG A 14 -2.65 6.14 -0.23
C ARG A 14 -2.01 7.12 0.77
N ALA A 15 -2.82 7.88 1.50
CA ALA A 15 -2.32 8.82 2.51
C ALA A 15 -1.54 8.10 3.64
N ALA A 16 -2.09 7.00 4.17
CA ALA A 16 -1.42 6.20 5.20
C ALA A 16 -0.08 5.63 4.71
N LEU A 17 -0.02 5.15 3.46
CA LEU A 17 1.19 4.60 2.88
C LEU A 17 2.25 5.67 2.58
N ILE A 18 1.86 6.88 2.16
CA ILE A 18 2.78 8.01 2.05
C ILE A 18 3.42 8.32 3.40
N ILE A 19 2.61 8.39 4.47
CA ILE A 19 3.12 8.64 5.82
C ILE A 19 4.10 7.53 6.25
N ALA A 20 3.78 6.27 5.94
CA ALA A 20 4.67 5.14 6.20
C ALA A 20 5.99 5.26 5.40
N ALA A 21 5.93 5.65 4.12
CA ALA A 21 7.10 5.89 3.29
C ALA A 21 8.01 6.99 3.87
N MET A 22 7.43 8.12 4.27
CA MET A 22 8.15 9.23 4.90
C MET A 22 8.83 8.81 6.20
N ARG A 23 8.17 7.96 7.00
CA ARG A 23 8.69 7.43 8.28
C ARG A 23 9.64 6.24 8.11
N ARG A 24 9.86 5.76 6.88
CA ARG A 24 10.62 4.54 6.58
C ARG A 24 10.08 3.30 7.32
N SER A 25 8.76 3.19 7.44
CA SER A 25 8.08 2.09 8.12
C SER A 25 7.27 1.22 7.15
N LEU A 26 7.15 -0.06 7.49
CA LEU A 26 6.20 -0.98 6.84
C LEU A 26 4.89 -1.01 7.63
N LEU A 27 3.81 -1.42 6.97
CA LEU A 27 2.51 -1.65 7.59
C LEU A 27 2.08 -3.09 7.34
N THR A 28 1.44 -3.72 8.31
CA THR A 28 0.72 -4.96 8.07
C THR A 28 -0.62 -4.69 7.42
N TYR A 29 -1.20 -5.70 6.75
CA TYR A 29 -2.58 -5.62 6.26
C TYR A 29 -3.58 -5.24 7.36
N GLY A 30 -3.37 -5.71 8.59
CA GLY A 30 -4.20 -5.38 9.74
C GLY A 30 -4.07 -3.91 10.14
N GLU A 31 -2.84 -3.39 10.26
CA GLU A 31 -2.58 -1.99 10.61
C GLU A 31 -3.11 -1.02 9.55
N LEU A 32 -2.93 -1.34 8.26
CA LEU A 32 -3.51 -0.55 7.18
C LEU A 32 -5.04 -0.59 7.24
N GLY A 33 -5.63 -1.76 7.50
CA GLY A 33 -7.07 -1.92 7.73
C GLY A 33 -7.58 -1.01 8.83
N GLN A 34 -6.92 -1.00 10.00
CA GLN A 34 -7.27 -0.11 11.10
C GLN A 34 -7.14 1.37 10.73
N ALA A 35 -6.07 1.75 10.02
CA ALA A 35 -5.83 3.13 9.60
C ALA A 35 -6.91 3.68 8.66
N ILE A 36 -7.55 2.82 7.86
CA ILE A 36 -8.59 3.22 6.89
C ILE A 36 -10.02 2.86 7.34
N GLY A 37 -10.19 2.40 8.59
CA GLY A 37 -11.49 1.98 9.12
C GLY A 37 -12.06 0.72 8.45
N MET A 38 -11.21 -0.16 7.93
CA MET A 38 -11.58 -1.42 7.27
C MET A 38 -11.24 -2.62 8.16
N ALA A 39 -12.26 -3.44 8.46
CA ALA A 39 -12.11 -4.60 9.34
C ALA A 39 -12.90 -5.82 8.84
N GLY A 40 -12.65 -6.98 9.44
CA GLY A 40 -13.45 -8.19 9.26
C GLY A 40 -13.51 -8.68 7.81
N VAL A 41 -14.73 -8.87 7.29
CA VAL A 41 -14.99 -9.40 5.94
C VAL A 41 -14.48 -8.43 4.86
N ASP A 42 -14.61 -7.13 5.09
CA ASP A 42 -14.17 -6.11 4.13
C ASP A 42 -12.66 -6.10 3.98
N LEU A 43 -11.93 -6.23 5.09
CA LEU A 43 -10.47 -6.36 5.06
C LEU A 43 -10.01 -7.54 4.19
N ARG A 44 -10.66 -8.70 4.33
CA ARG A 44 -10.32 -9.91 3.56
C ARG A 44 -10.65 -9.78 2.07
N ASN A 45 -11.77 -9.12 1.74
CA ASN A 45 -12.31 -9.13 0.38
C ASN A 45 -11.94 -7.90 -0.44
N GLN A 46 -11.78 -6.73 0.20
CA GLN A 46 -11.65 -5.44 -0.48
C GLN A 46 -10.22 -4.92 -0.48
N MET A 47 -9.38 -5.27 0.50
CA MET A 47 -8.01 -4.75 0.61
C MET A 47 -7.18 -4.99 -0.66
N ARG A 48 -7.32 -6.16 -1.30
CA ARG A 48 -6.63 -6.44 -2.57
C ARG A 48 -7.02 -5.46 -3.69
N HIS A 49 -8.29 -5.04 -3.73
CA HIS A 49 -8.80 -4.14 -4.75
C HIS A 49 -8.39 -2.70 -4.46
N VAL A 50 -8.40 -2.31 -3.19
CA VAL A 50 -7.90 -1.00 -2.76
C VAL A 50 -6.42 -0.86 -3.09
N LEU A 51 -5.59 -1.86 -2.78
CA LEU A 51 -4.17 -1.82 -3.10
C LEU A 51 -3.88 -1.84 -4.61
N ALA A 52 -4.68 -2.58 -5.40
CA ALA A 52 -4.55 -2.56 -6.86
C ALA A 52 -4.81 -1.15 -7.42
N GLN A 53 -5.88 -0.49 -6.96
CA GLN A 53 -6.19 0.88 -7.40
C GLN A 53 -5.14 1.90 -6.94
N VAL A 54 -4.59 1.77 -5.72
CA VAL A 54 -3.46 2.60 -5.28
C VAL A 54 -2.23 2.38 -6.17
N ALA A 55 -1.94 1.16 -6.59
CA ALA A 55 -0.84 0.89 -7.51
C ALA A 55 -1.05 1.57 -8.87
N GLU A 56 -2.28 1.52 -9.41
CA GLU A 56 -2.65 2.23 -10.64
C GLU A 56 -2.47 3.75 -10.52
N GLU A 57 -2.86 4.34 -9.38
CA GLU A 57 -2.64 5.77 -9.10
C GLU A 57 -1.14 6.12 -9.02
N CYS A 58 -0.32 5.27 -8.40
CA CYS A 58 1.14 5.45 -8.39
C CYS A 58 1.73 5.41 -9.81
N ILE A 59 1.32 4.43 -10.62
CA ILE A 59 1.77 4.31 -12.01
C ILE A 59 1.39 5.55 -12.81
N ALA A 60 0.14 6.01 -12.69
CA ALA A 60 -0.33 7.23 -13.36
C ALA A 60 0.44 8.49 -12.93
N ALA A 61 0.90 8.54 -11.67
CA ALA A 61 1.71 9.63 -11.14
C ALA A 61 3.22 9.50 -11.43
N GLY A 62 3.68 8.40 -12.03
CA GLY A 62 5.12 8.10 -12.19
C GLY A 62 5.83 7.84 -10.85
N GLU A 63 5.09 7.39 -9.85
CA GLU A 63 5.51 7.15 -8.48
C GLU A 63 5.86 5.66 -8.25
N PRO A 64 6.87 5.34 -7.42
CA PRO A 64 7.08 3.98 -6.92
C PRO A 64 5.83 3.40 -6.26
N SER A 65 5.65 2.08 -6.34
CA SER A 65 4.40 1.42 -5.96
C SER A 65 4.21 1.32 -4.44
N LEU A 66 3.41 2.23 -3.86
CA LEU A 66 3.12 2.30 -2.41
C LEU A 66 2.68 0.97 -1.76
N PRO A 67 1.89 0.09 -2.41
CA PRO A 67 1.53 -1.21 -1.86
C PRO A 67 2.72 -2.11 -1.47
N ALA A 68 3.94 -1.83 -1.95
CA ALA A 68 5.15 -2.51 -1.52
C ALA A 68 5.43 -2.42 0.00
N LEU A 69 4.86 -1.41 0.67
CA LEU A 69 5.00 -1.21 2.11
C LEU A 69 4.08 -2.09 2.95
N VAL A 70 3.13 -2.79 2.31
CA VAL A 70 2.13 -3.62 3.01
C VAL A 70 2.61 -5.06 3.07
N VAL A 71 2.82 -5.57 4.28
CA VAL A 71 3.36 -6.91 4.53
C VAL A 71 2.41 -7.78 5.34
N ASN A 72 2.59 -9.08 5.24
CA ASN A 72 1.96 -10.04 6.12
C ASN A 72 2.63 -9.97 7.50
N ALA A 73 1.83 -9.95 8.57
CA ALA A 73 2.33 -9.84 9.94
C ALA A 73 3.22 -11.00 10.39
N THR A 74 3.00 -12.20 9.83
CA THR A 74 3.73 -13.41 10.19
C THR A 74 4.99 -13.59 9.35
N THR A 75 4.93 -13.32 8.04
CA THR A 75 6.06 -13.56 7.13
C THR A 75 6.94 -12.34 6.91
N GLY A 76 6.45 -11.13 7.23
CA GLY A 76 7.15 -9.87 6.93
C GLY A 76 7.28 -9.57 5.44
N GLN A 77 6.57 -10.31 4.58
CA GLN A 77 6.61 -10.16 3.13
C GLN A 77 5.27 -9.61 2.61
N PRO A 78 5.26 -8.85 1.51
CA PRO A 78 4.03 -8.52 0.81
C PRO A 78 3.24 -9.78 0.43
N GLY A 79 1.91 -9.67 0.40
CA GLY A 79 1.04 -10.79 0.05
C GLY A 79 1.24 -11.28 -1.39
N ALA A 80 0.68 -12.45 -1.69
CA ALA A 80 0.88 -13.19 -2.95
C ALA A 80 0.56 -12.41 -4.25
N GLY A 81 -0.12 -11.26 -4.16
CA GLY A 81 -0.36 -10.36 -5.29
C GLY A 81 0.84 -9.48 -5.69
N TRP A 82 1.93 -9.48 -4.91
CA TRP A 82 3.18 -8.81 -5.30
C TRP A 82 3.92 -9.64 -6.36
N ILE A 83 3.61 -9.36 -7.63
CA ILE A 83 4.32 -9.93 -8.78
C ILE A 83 4.64 -8.78 -9.73
N ASP A 84 5.57 -7.92 -9.34
CA ASP A 84 6.23 -7.03 -10.30
C ASP A 84 7.45 -7.79 -10.87
N GLY A 85 7.33 -8.23 -12.13
CA GLY A 85 8.00 -9.37 -12.75
C GLY A 85 9.52 -9.38 -12.91
N ALA A 86 10.28 -8.69 -12.05
CA ALA A 86 11.73 -8.85 -11.89
C ALA A 86 12.27 -8.17 -10.62
N VAL A 87 11.52 -7.24 -10.01
CA VAL A 87 11.99 -6.38 -8.92
C VAL A 87 11.64 -7.00 -7.57
N ARG A 88 12.66 -7.32 -6.78
CA ARG A 88 12.46 -7.72 -5.37
C ARG A 88 11.73 -6.60 -4.63
N TRP A 89 10.65 -6.91 -3.92
CA TRP A 89 9.85 -5.93 -3.18
C TRP A 89 10.67 -4.99 -2.29
N HIS A 90 11.75 -5.50 -1.68
CA HIS A 90 12.70 -4.71 -0.90
C HIS A 90 13.31 -3.55 -1.71
N ALA A 91 13.66 -3.77 -2.97
CA ALA A 91 14.20 -2.72 -3.83
C ALA A 91 13.16 -1.62 -4.09
N GLU A 92 11.89 -1.99 -4.21
CA GLU A 92 10.79 -1.04 -4.36
C GLU A 92 10.55 -0.24 -3.08
N VAL A 93 10.56 -0.90 -1.92
CA VAL A 93 10.50 -0.24 -0.60
C VAL A 93 11.63 0.78 -0.46
N GLN A 94 12.84 0.44 -0.88
CA GLN A 94 13.97 1.37 -0.85
C GLN A 94 13.78 2.55 -1.81
N LYS A 95 13.16 2.36 -2.98
CA LYS A 95 12.82 3.47 -3.89
C LYS A 95 11.78 4.40 -3.26
N LEU A 96 10.74 3.85 -2.62
CA LEU A 96 9.74 4.61 -1.88
C LEU A 96 10.39 5.46 -0.78
N PHE A 97 11.22 4.85 0.06
CA PHE A 97 11.89 5.59 1.13
C PHE A 97 12.78 6.71 0.61
N ARG A 98 13.41 6.54 -0.56
CA ARG A 98 14.16 7.64 -1.19
C ARG A 98 13.23 8.71 -1.74
N HIS A 99 12.23 8.35 -2.54
CA HIS A 99 11.37 9.32 -3.20
C HIS A 99 10.64 10.24 -2.20
N TRP A 100 10.19 9.72 -1.05
CA TRP A 100 9.44 10.49 -0.04
C TRP A 100 10.31 11.10 1.07
N ASN A 101 11.62 10.89 1.04
CA ASN A 101 12.55 11.43 2.04
C ASN A 101 13.69 12.25 1.42
N SER A 102 13.77 12.33 0.09
CA SER A 102 14.63 13.30 -0.58
C SER A 102 14.10 14.72 -0.32
N PRO A 103 14.97 15.68 0.08
CA PRO A 103 14.57 17.08 0.14
C PRO A 103 14.12 17.52 -1.27
N ARG A 104 12.89 18.04 -1.35
CA ARG A 104 12.33 18.68 -2.54
C ARG A 104 12.60 20.18 -2.51
#